data_AF-A0A6M1E337-F1
#
_entry.id   AF-A0A6M1E337-F1
#
_cell.length_a   1.000
_cell.length_b   1.000
_cell.length_c   1.000
_cell.angle_alpha   90.00
_cell.angle_beta   90.00
_cell.angle_gamma   90.00
#
_symmetry.space_group_name_H-M   'P 1'
#
loop_
_entity.id
_entity.type
_entity.pdbx_description
1 polymer ?
#
loop_
_entity_poly.entity_id
_entity_poly.type
_entity_poly.pdbx_seq_one_letter_code
_entity_poly.pdbx_strand_id
1 'polypeptide(L)'
;MRLFLKYMLSLHLAKRYLFVVCCPVLWLACTNPSKHVEVEFDLPLSGDSRIELLNAKTGKPLATDTMTDGKMKLRIDSVFPMVYLLNISWDRELVNPAELRLMHKYQEEGLPVYQLQHLIYLAPREQSHYLVRLNIPVSQQEIEQAYQDQDPRVRLVLDKASGKNVRLQEDMETLYFEAKRDFFLQKDSLSQLMYSYIDASDNQRAAVLHQQIATLWQNKMFPWLTQQQDVFVSAHPDSPISAYVVYNRVFNMEDFKTYRYLYDKLTPSAKNNHFGQELMYYEKKLKQ
;
A
#
# COMPACT_ATOMS: atom_id res chain seq x y z
N MET A 1 -51.80 34.85 -43.92
CA MET A 1 -52.22 34.25 -42.64
C MET A 1 -51.99 32.73 -42.50
N ARG A 2 -51.75 31.96 -43.57
CA ARG A 2 -51.49 30.50 -43.48
C ARG A 2 -50.04 30.07 -43.23
N LEU A 3 -49.06 30.97 -43.38
CA LEU A 3 -47.63 30.68 -43.17
C LEU A 3 -47.18 30.83 -41.70
N PHE A 4 -47.86 31.67 -40.91
CA PHE A 4 -47.49 31.91 -39.51
C PHE A 4 -47.89 30.75 -38.58
N LEU A 5 -48.99 30.04 -38.88
CA LEU A 5 -49.45 28.91 -38.08
C LEU A 5 -48.55 27.66 -38.20
N LYS A 6 -47.88 27.46 -39.35
CA LYS A 6 -46.97 26.30 -39.55
C LYS A 6 -45.67 26.42 -38.74
N TYR A 7 -45.18 27.64 -38.51
CA TYR A 7 -43.96 27.86 -37.73
C TYR A 7 -44.17 27.74 -36.22
N MET A 8 -45.34 28.13 -35.69
CA MET A 8 -45.62 27.97 -34.25
C MET A 8 -45.88 26.50 -33.86
N LEU A 9 -46.46 25.69 -34.75
CA LEU A 9 -46.68 24.27 -34.49
C LEU A 9 -45.37 23.45 -34.51
N SER A 10 -44.38 23.81 -35.35
CA SER A 10 -43.09 23.11 -35.34
C SER A 10 -42.23 23.44 -34.12
N LEU A 11 -42.31 24.67 -33.59
CA LEU A 11 -41.58 25.07 -32.37
C LEU A 11 -42.12 24.40 -31.10
N HIS A 12 -43.43 24.13 -31.02
CA HIS A 12 -44.02 23.44 -29.87
C HIS A 12 -43.77 21.92 -29.88
N LEU A 13 -43.69 21.30 -31.06
CA LEU A 13 -43.29 19.90 -31.18
C LEU A 13 -41.80 19.71 -30.89
N ALA A 14 -40.92 20.57 -31.40
CA ALA A 14 -39.47 20.50 -31.14
C ALA A 14 -39.12 20.66 -29.65
N LYS A 15 -39.81 21.53 -28.91
CA LYS A 15 -39.62 21.69 -27.45
C LYS A 15 -40.08 20.48 -26.64
N ARG A 16 -41.11 19.75 -27.09
CA ARG A 16 -41.59 18.54 -26.39
C ARG A 16 -40.66 17.34 -26.59
N TYR A 17 -40.03 17.20 -27.77
CA TYR A 17 -39.05 16.12 -27.99
C TYR A 17 -37.71 16.38 -27.31
N LEU A 18 -37.25 17.64 -27.19
CA LEU A 18 -36.01 17.96 -26.47
C LEU A 18 -36.12 17.68 -24.95
N PHE A 19 -37.32 17.84 -24.37
CA PHE A 19 -37.53 17.65 -22.94
C PHE A 19 -37.67 16.17 -22.53
N VAL A 20 -38.23 15.33 -23.42
CA VAL A 20 -38.49 13.92 -23.11
C VAL A 20 -37.26 13.02 -23.38
N VAL A 21 -36.34 13.43 -24.26
CA VAL A 21 -35.13 12.65 -24.57
C VAL A 21 -33.94 13.00 -23.65
N CYS A 22 -33.87 14.21 -23.10
CA CYS A 22 -32.80 14.58 -22.15
C CYS A 22 -33.02 14.07 -20.71
N CYS A 23 -34.26 13.77 -20.31
CA CYS A 23 -34.58 13.41 -18.94
C CYS A 23 -34.14 11.97 -18.52
N PRO A 24 -34.23 10.93 -19.37
CA PRO A 24 -33.76 9.60 -19.01
C PRO A 24 -32.22 9.47 -18.98
N VAL A 25 -31.51 10.28 -19.78
CA VAL A 25 -30.04 10.23 -19.88
C VAL A 25 -29.39 10.93 -18.67
N LEU A 26 -30.04 11.96 -18.11
CA LEU A 26 -29.59 12.62 -16.88
C LEU A 26 -29.84 11.78 -15.62
N TRP A 27 -30.84 10.89 -15.62
CA TRP A 27 -31.10 9.98 -14.49
C TRP A 27 -30.14 8.79 -14.44
N LEU A 28 -29.62 8.33 -15.58
CA LEU A 28 -28.54 7.32 -15.62
C LEU A 28 -27.17 7.89 -15.23
N ALA A 29 -27.01 9.22 -15.15
CA ALA A 29 -25.76 9.88 -14.77
C ALA A 29 -25.62 10.16 -13.26
N CYS A 30 -26.63 9.82 -12.45
CA CYS A 30 -26.62 10.01 -10.99
C CYS A 30 -26.71 8.70 -10.20
N THR A 31 -26.09 7.62 -10.67
CA THR A 31 -25.58 6.63 -9.71
C THR A 31 -24.40 7.27 -9.01
N ASN A 32 -24.62 7.87 -7.84
CA ASN A 32 -23.57 8.40 -7.00
C ASN A 32 -22.61 7.21 -6.73
N PRO A 33 -21.41 7.17 -7.34
CA PRO A 33 -20.50 6.06 -7.08
C PRO A 33 -20.26 6.06 -5.58
N SER A 34 -20.38 4.89 -4.95
CA SER A 34 -20.13 4.74 -3.52
C SER A 34 -18.88 5.54 -3.17
N LYS A 35 -19.03 6.58 -2.34
CA LYS A 35 -17.88 7.32 -1.80
C LYS A 35 -17.26 6.61 -0.60
N HIS A 36 -17.94 5.56 -0.13
CA HIS A 36 -17.53 4.79 1.01
C HIS A 36 -16.81 3.51 0.59
N VAL A 37 -15.87 3.10 1.43
CA VAL A 37 -15.26 1.78 1.40
C VAL A 37 -15.56 1.06 2.71
N GLU A 38 -15.76 -0.25 2.62
CA GLU A 38 -15.81 -1.15 3.76
C GLU A 38 -14.56 -2.03 3.72
N VAL A 39 -13.82 -2.04 4.83
CA VAL A 39 -12.68 -2.93 5.04
C VAL A 39 -13.08 -3.93 6.12
N GLU A 40 -13.21 -5.18 5.72
CA GLU A 40 -13.57 -6.30 6.57
C GLU A 40 -12.31 -7.06 6.97
N PHE A 41 -12.25 -7.46 8.23
CA PHE A 41 -11.12 -8.18 8.81
C PHE A 41 -11.59 -9.56 9.28
N ASP A 42 -10.79 -10.56 8.95
CA ASP A 42 -10.98 -11.95 9.38
C ASP A 42 -9.61 -12.53 9.71
N LEU A 43 -9.17 -12.27 10.94
CA LEU A 43 -7.85 -12.60 11.45
C LEU A 43 -7.97 -13.54 12.66
N PRO A 44 -7.04 -14.48 12.84
CA PRO A 44 -7.04 -15.40 13.98
C PRO A 44 -6.39 -14.74 15.21
N LEU A 45 -6.88 -13.55 15.57
CA LEU A 45 -6.48 -12.79 16.76
C LEU A 45 -7.58 -12.90 17.81
N SER A 46 -7.19 -13.00 19.07
CA SER A 46 -8.08 -13.02 20.22
C SER A 46 -8.01 -11.69 20.97
N GLY A 47 -9.14 -11.28 21.57
CA GLY A 47 -9.21 -10.03 22.31
C GLY A 47 -9.19 -8.79 21.43
N ASP A 48 -8.87 -7.66 22.03
CA ASP A 48 -8.90 -6.36 21.36
C ASP A 48 -7.57 -6.05 20.65
N SER A 49 -7.67 -5.63 19.40
CA SER A 49 -6.57 -5.16 18.58
C SER A 49 -6.88 -3.77 18.05
N ARG A 50 -5.91 -2.85 18.11
CA ARG A 50 -6.02 -1.53 17.52
C ARG A 50 -5.80 -1.61 16.01
N ILE A 51 -6.67 -0.96 15.26
CA ILE A 51 -6.54 -0.79 13.81
C ILE A 51 -6.29 0.69 13.51
N GLU A 52 -5.30 0.95 12.68
CA GLU A 52 -5.01 2.28 12.16
C GLU A 52 -4.88 2.24 10.65
N LEU A 53 -5.57 3.15 10.00
CA LEU A 53 -5.40 3.40 8.58
C LEU A 53 -4.74 4.77 8.42
N LEU A 54 -3.50 4.76 7.96
CA LEU A 54 -2.65 5.95 7.88
C LEU A 54 -2.38 6.28 6.41
N ASN A 55 -2.22 7.56 6.09
CA ASN A 55 -1.67 7.95 4.80
C ASN A 55 -0.23 7.40 4.68
N ALA A 56 0.05 6.60 3.64
CA ALA A 56 1.30 5.84 3.55
C ALA A 56 2.57 6.70 3.47
N LYS A 57 2.49 7.96 3.01
CA LYS A 57 3.65 8.85 2.91
C LYS A 57 3.78 9.78 4.12
N THR A 58 2.67 10.32 4.61
CA THR A 58 2.69 11.35 5.67
C THR A 58 2.49 10.79 7.07
N GLY A 59 2.05 9.54 7.21
CA GLY A 59 1.72 8.91 8.49
C GLY A 59 0.46 9.48 9.15
N LYS A 60 -0.23 10.44 8.53
CA LYS A 60 -1.43 11.05 9.11
C LYS A 60 -2.56 10.01 9.20
N PRO A 61 -3.22 9.88 10.36
CA PRO A 61 -4.32 8.94 10.51
C PRO A 61 -5.54 9.39 9.70
N LEU A 62 -6.12 8.45 8.95
CA LEU A 62 -7.40 8.57 8.29
C LEU A 62 -8.52 7.97 9.17
N ALA A 63 -8.26 6.80 9.75
CA ALA A 63 -9.19 6.12 10.65
C ALA A 63 -8.41 5.36 11.72
N THR A 64 -8.99 5.28 12.92
CA THR A 64 -8.50 4.46 14.02
C THR A 64 -9.70 3.82 14.69
N ASP A 65 -9.62 2.54 14.98
CA ASP A 65 -10.69 1.79 15.62
C ASP A 65 -10.14 0.58 16.39
N THR A 66 -11.02 -0.14 17.08
CA THR A 66 -10.69 -1.37 17.80
C THR A 66 -11.43 -2.56 17.16
N MET A 67 -10.67 -3.60 16.84
CA MET A 67 -11.17 -4.89 16.38
C MET A 67 -11.19 -5.86 17.54
N THR A 68 -12.31 -6.53 17.75
CA THR A 68 -12.48 -7.54 18.81
C THR A 68 -12.50 -8.93 18.20
N ASP A 69 -11.73 -9.84 18.78
CA ASP A 69 -11.61 -11.26 18.36
C ASP A 69 -11.31 -11.41 16.86
N GLY A 70 -10.42 -10.54 16.37
CA GLY A 70 -9.89 -10.61 15.01
C GLY A 70 -10.91 -10.31 13.91
N LYS A 71 -12.10 -9.82 14.27
CA LYS A 71 -13.20 -9.54 13.34
C LYS A 71 -13.68 -8.11 13.47
N MET A 72 -13.78 -7.44 12.34
CA MET A 72 -14.29 -6.07 12.27
C MET A 72 -14.75 -5.74 10.86
N LYS A 73 -15.69 -4.80 10.74
CA LYS A 73 -15.97 -4.07 9.49
C LYS A 73 -15.74 -2.59 9.73
N LEU A 74 -14.67 -2.05 9.16
CA LEU A 74 -14.37 -0.62 9.17
C LEU A 74 -15.01 0.05 7.97
N ARG A 75 -15.99 0.93 8.21
CA ARG A 75 -16.64 1.72 7.17
C ARG A 75 -16.03 3.12 7.13
N ILE A 76 -15.57 3.54 5.96
CA ILE A 76 -14.98 4.87 5.75
C ILE A 76 -15.82 5.60 4.71
N ASP A 77 -16.58 6.61 5.13
CA ASP A 77 -17.58 7.26 4.27
C ASP A 77 -17.01 8.21 3.21
N SER A 78 -15.77 8.69 3.39
CA SER A 78 -15.10 9.59 2.46
C SER A 78 -13.61 9.29 2.38
N VAL A 79 -13.23 8.43 1.43
CA VAL A 79 -11.82 8.12 1.15
C VAL A 79 -11.43 8.58 -0.26
N PHE A 80 -10.25 9.19 -0.37
CA PHE A 80 -9.68 9.56 -1.67
C PHE A 80 -8.90 8.37 -2.26
N PRO A 81 -8.90 8.20 -3.60
CA PRO A 81 -8.05 7.21 -4.26
C PRO A 81 -6.56 7.41 -3.92
N MET A 82 -6.03 6.58 -3.03
CA MET A 82 -4.66 6.70 -2.52
C MET A 82 -4.18 5.38 -1.90
N VAL A 83 -2.86 5.28 -1.68
CA VAL A 83 -2.23 4.20 -0.92
C VAL A 83 -2.19 4.59 0.55
N TYR A 84 -2.68 3.70 1.40
CA TYR A 84 -2.76 3.83 2.84
C TYR A 84 -1.99 2.68 3.50
N LEU A 85 -1.35 2.96 4.63
CA LEU A 85 -0.79 1.95 5.51
C LEU A 85 -1.90 1.49 6.47
N LEU A 86 -2.30 0.24 6.34
CA LEU A 86 -3.08 -0.47 7.35
C LEU A 86 -2.11 -1.03 8.39
N ASN A 87 -2.31 -0.66 9.65
CA ASN A 87 -1.58 -1.15 10.79
C ASN A 87 -2.57 -1.81 11.77
N ILE A 88 -2.29 -3.04 12.18
CA ILE A 88 -3.06 -3.77 13.18
C ILE A 88 -2.10 -4.10 14.30
N SER A 89 -2.40 -3.68 15.53
CA SER A 89 -1.54 -3.90 16.69
C SER A 89 -2.29 -4.42 17.90
N TRP A 90 -1.61 -5.26 18.69
CA TRP A 90 -2.14 -5.80 19.94
C TRP A 90 -1.02 -5.96 20.98
N ASP A 91 -1.41 -6.01 22.24
CA ASP A 91 -0.47 -6.01 23.36
C ASP A 91 0.40 -7.27 23.36
N ARG A 92 1.67 -7.12 23.75
CA ARG A 92 2.54 -8.26 24.03
C ARG A 92 2.39 -8.68 25.49
N GLU A 93 2.06 -9.95 25.70
CA GLU A 93 2.00 -10.53 27.05
C GLU A 93 3.38 -10.60 27.72
N LEU A 94 4.43 -10.81 26.93
CA LEU A 94 5.81 -10.92 27.40
C LEU A 94 6.71 -9.93 26.68
N VAL A 95 7.29 -9.01 27.46
CA VAL A 95 8.23 -8.01 26.96
C VAL A 95 9.59 -8.20 27.62
N ASN A 96 10.64 -8.27 26.82
CA ASN A 96 12.00 -8.41 27.33
C ASN A 96 12.40 -7.16 28.15
N PRO A 97 12.95 -7.29 29.37
CA PRO A 97 13.44 -6.15 30.16
C PRO A 97 14.45 -5.25 29.44
N ALA A 98 15.24 -5.80 28.51
CA ALA A 98 16.16 -5.02 27.69
C ALA A 98 15.42 -4.08 26.71
N GLU A 99 14.28 -4.52 26.18
CA GLU A 99 13.42 -3.74 25.28
C GLU A 99 12.72 -2.61 26.06
N LEU A 100 12.20 -2.90 27.26
CA LEU A 100 11.64 -1.88 28.16
C LEU A 100 12.68 -0.80 28.51
N ARG A 101 13.92 -1.20 28.80
CA ARG A 101 15.02 -0.24 29.06
C ARG A 101 15.32 0.63 27.86
N LEU A 102 15.25 0.09 26.64
CA LEU A 102 15.44 0.86 25.42
C LEU A 102 14.29 1.86 25.21
N MET A 103 13.04 1.45 25.37
CA MET A 103 11.89 2.35 25.27
C MET A 103 11.98 3.50 26.27
N HIS A 104 12.28 3.20 27.54
CA HIS A 104 12.51 4.23 28.56
C HIS A 104 13.65 5.18 28.18
N LYS A 105 14.73 4.66 27.59
CA LYS A 105 15.87 5.47 27.12
C LYS A 105 15.47 6.40 25.97
N TYR A 106 14.58 5.97 25.08
CA TYR A 106 14.11 6.75 23.93
C TYR A 106 12.82 7.53 24.20
N GLN A 107 12.32 7.52 25.45
CA GLN A 107 11.06 8.18 25.83
C GLN A 107 9.86 7.70 24.99
N GLU A 108 9.91 6.44 24.55
CA GLU A 108 8.77 5.83 23.87
C GLU A 108 7.70 5.50 24.93
N GLU A 109 6.52 6.10 24.77
CA GLU A 109 5.38 5.86 25.66
C GLU A 109 4.62 4.59 25.22
N GLY A 110 4.17 3.80 26.21
CA GLY A 110 3.41 2.56 25.99
C GLY A 110 4.23 1.28 26.20
N LEU A 111 3.56 0.13 26.09
CA LEU A 111 4.21 -1.19 26.05
C LEU A 111 4.49 -1.57 24.59
N PRO A 112 5.52 -2.39 24.31
CA PRO A 112 5.70 -3.00 23.00
C PRO A 112 4.45 -3.75 22.59
N VAL A 113 4.05 -3.53 21.34
CA VAL A 113 2.93 -4.21 20.71
C VAL A 113 3.44 -5.16 19.63
N TYR A 114 2.70 -6.24 19.38
CA TYR A 114 2.79 -6.92 18.10
C TYR A 114 2.13 -6.06 17.03
N GLN A 115 2.61 -6.14 15.79
CA GLN A 115 2.02 -5.38 14.68
C GLN A 115 2.06 -6.16 13.37
N LEU A 116 0.98 -6.02 12.60
CA LEU A 116 0.88 -6.43 11.21
C LEU A 116 0.59 -5.21 10.35
N GLN A 117 1.32 -5.09 9.25
CA GLN A 117 1.25 -3.94 8.35
C GLN A 117 1.00 -4.36 6.91
N HIS A 118 0.22 -3.56 6.20
CA HIS A 118 -0.09 -3.77 4.79
C HIS A 118 -0.33 -2.44 4.07
N LEU A 119 0.27 -2.22 2.88
CA LEU A 119 -0.08 -1.05 2.07
C LEU A 119 -1.26 -1.37 1.16
N ILE A 120 -2.38 -0.71 1.38
CA ILE A 120 -3.62 -0.90 0.62
C ILE A 120 -3.94 0.30 -0.26
N TYR A 121 -4.36 0.05 -1.50
CA TYR A 121 -4.90 1.10 -2.37
C TYR A 121 -6.43 1.14 -2.25
N LEU A 122 -6.93 2.19 -1.59
CA LEU A 122 -8.37 2.40 -1.42
C LEU A 122 -8.88 3.30 -2.54
N ALA A 123 -9.79 2.77 -3.36
CA ALA A 123 -10.38 3.49 -4.48
C ALA A 123 -11.87 3.11 -4.62
N PRO A 124 -12.79 3.88 -4.00
CA PRO A 124 -14.21 3.53 -3.92
C PRO A 124 -14.89 3.25 -5.27
N ARG A 125 -14.37 3.87 -6.34
CA ARG A 125 -14.89 3.69 -7.71
C ARG A 125 -14.43 2.39 -8.37
N GLU A 126 -13.32 1.80 -7.92
CA GLU A 126 -12.80 0.54 -8.44
C GLU A 126 -13.23 -0.65 -7.58
N GLN A 127 -13.28 -0.44 -6.26
CA GLN A 127 -13.62 -1.46 -5.29
C GLN A 127 -14.13 -0.77 -4.02
N SER A 128 -15.31 -1.17 -3.54
CA SER A 128 -15.94 -0.59 -2.34
C SER A 128 -15.89 -1.53 -1.13
N HIS A 129 -15.51 -2.79 -1.31
CA HIS A 129 -15.39 -3.78 -0.24
C HIS A 129 -14.03 -4.47 -0.34
N TYR A 130 -13.32 -4.52 0.78
CA TYR A 130 -11.97 -5.06 0.90
C TYR A 130 -11.98 -6.08 2.03
N LEU A 131 -11.49 -7.30 1.78
CA LEU A 131 -11.39 -8.34 2.81
C LEU A 131 -9.91 -8.56 3.13
N VAL A 132 -9.51 -8.22 4.34
CA VAL A 132 -8.15 -8.37 4.86
C VAL A 132 -8.03 -9.69 5.60
N ARG A 133 -7.05 -10.51 5.20
CA ARG A 133 -6.77 -11.82 5.79
C ARG A 133 -5.27 -12.06 5.88
N LEU A 134 -4.89 -13.13 6.57
CA LEU A 134 -3.54 -13.67 6.44
C LEU A 134 -3.41 -14.47 5.15
N ASN A 135 -2.21 -14.44 4.56
CA ASN A 135 -1.88 -15.22 3.37
C ASN A 135 -1.84 -16.74 3.62
N ILE A 136 -1.69 -17.15 4.88
CA ILE A 136 -1.68 -18.55 5.31
C ILE A 136 -2.52 -18.72 6.59
N PRO A 137 -3.18 -19.89 6.77
CA PRO A 137 -3.92 -20.17 7.99
C PRO A 137 -2.95 -20.51 9.13
N VAL A 138 -2.78 -19.57 10.06
CA VAL A 138 -1.94 -19.71 11.26
C VAL A 138 -2.69 -19.21 12.49
N SER A 139 -2.32 -19.67 13.67
CA SER A 139 -2.84 -19.19 14.96
C SER A 139 -2.18 -17.87 15.39
N GLN A 140 -2.78 -17.17 16.35
CA GLN A 140 -2.17 -15.96 16.95
C GLN A 140 -0.74 -16.22 17.45
N GLN A 141 -0.50 -17.33 18.15
CA GLN A 141 0.82 -17.69 18.65
C GLN A 141 1.86 -17.82 17.53
N GLU A 142 1.47 -18.38 16.39
CA GLU A 142 2.35 -18.50 15.22
C GLU A 142 2.62 -17.14 14.56
N ILE A 143 1.66 -16.21 14.57
CA ILE A 143 1.88 -14.82 14.12
C ILE A 143 2.90 -14.13 15.02
N GLU A 144 2.74 -14.27 16.33
CA GLU A 144 3.63 -13.65 17.32
C GLU A 144 5.05 -14.21 17.23
N GLN A 145 5.19 -15.52 17.06
CA GLN A 145 6.47 -16.16 16.82
C GLN A 145 7.10 -15.67 15.51
N ALA A 146 6.33 -15.61 14.41
CA ALA A 146 6.81 -15.07 13.14
C ALA A 146 7.28 -13.61 13.26
N TYR A 147 6.56 -12.79 14.05
CA TYR A 147 6.97 -11.42 14.33
C TYR A 147 8.32 -11.37 15.07
N GLN A 148 8.51 -12.20 16.09
CA GLN A 148 9.76 -12.27 16.87
C GLN A 148 10.93 -12.75 16.02
N ASP A 149 10.71 -13.76 15.18
CA ASP A 149 11.71 -14.33 14.26
C ASP A 149 11.97 -13.42 13.05
N GLN A 150 11.17 -12.36 12.89
CA GLN A 150 11.14 -11.50 11.70
C GLN A 150 10.83 -12.29 10.42
N ASP A 151 10.06 -13.37 10.53
CA ASP A 151 9.69 -14.25 9.43
C ASP A 151 8.65 -13.56 8.52
N PRO A 152 9.00 -13.25 7.26
CA PRO A 152 8.13 -12.52 6.34
C PRO A 152 7.04 -13.40 5.71
N ARG A 153 6.96 -14.69 6.04
CA ARG A 153 5.98 -15.63 5.46
C ARG A 153 4.56 -15.38 5.95
N VAL A 154 4.39 -14.87 7.17
CA VAL A 154 3.08 -14.48 7.71
C VAL A 154 2.85 -13.01 7.39
N ARG A 155 1.86 -12.72 6.55
CA ARG A 155 1.53 -11.34 6.16
C ARG A 155 0.04 -11.16 5.91
N LEU A 156 -0.40 -9.91 6.04
CA LEU A 156 -1.71 -9.49 5.58
C LEU A 156 -1.76 -9.48 4.05
N VAL A 157 -2.92 -9.80 3.50
CA VAL A 157 -3.24 -9.74 2.08
C VAL A 157 -4.70 -9.31 1.89
N LEU A 158 -5.02 -8.76 0.71
CA LEU A 158 -6.40 -8.55 0.31
C LEU A 158 -6.95 -9.79 -0.39
N ASP A 159 -7.92 -10.44 0.25
CA ASP A 159 -8.70 -11.50 -0.39
C ASP A 159 -9.62 -10.88 -1.45
N LYS A 160 -9.53 -11.38 -2.69
CA LYS A 160 -10.32 -10.94 -3.85
C LYS A 160 -10.15 -9.47 -4.24
N ALA A 161 -8.91 -8.99 -4.37
CA ALA A 161 -8.64 -7.72 -5.06
C ALA A 161 -9.20 -7.74 -6.50
N SER A 162 -10.24 -6.96 -6.79
CA SER A 162 -10.92 -6.94 -8.09
C SER A 162 -10.59 -5.70 -8.91
N GLY A 163 -10.34 -4.56 -8.25
CA GLY A 163 -9.94 -3.32 -8.92
C GLY A 163 -8.62 -3.47 -9.66
N LYS A 164 -8.46 -2.84 -10.84
CA LYS A 164 -7.19 -2.89 -11.61
C LYS A 164 -6.05 -2.37 -10.74
N ASN A 165 -6.20 -1.19 -10.15
CA ASN A 165 -5.13 -0.56 -9.37
C ASN A 165 -5.01 -1.16 -7.96
N VAL A 166 -6.09 -1.74 -7.43
CA VAL A 166 -6.03 -2.52 -6.18
C VAL A 166 -5.13 -3.75 -6.37
N ARG A 167 -5.32 -4.52 -7.46
CA ARG A 167 -4.46 -5.66 -7.78
C ARG A 167 -3.01 -5.26 -8.01
N LEU A 168 -2.80 -4.18 -8.78
CA LEU A 168 -1.45 -3.67 -9.02
C LEU A 168 -0.73 -3.25 -7.73
N GLN A 169 -1.46 -2.76 -6.71
CA GLN A 169 -0.89 -2.49 -5.40
C GLN A 169 -0.55 -3.79 -4.64
N GLU A 170 -1.41 -4.81 -4.68
CA GLU A 170 -1.11 -6.13 -4.08
C GLU A 170 0.09 -6.81 -4.74
N ASP A 171 0.25 -6.66 -6.06
CA ASP A 171 1.42 -7.15 -6.81
C ASP A 171 2.70 -6.48 -6.31
N MET A 172 2.65 -5.16 -6.08
CA MET A 172 3.76 -4.38 -5.53
C MET A 172 4.12 -4.80 -4.09
N GLU A 173 3.12 -5.03 -3.24
CA GLU A 173 3.35 -5.59 -1.90
C GLU A 173 3.99 -6.97 -1.99
N THR A 174 3.53 -7.82 -2.91
CA THR A 174 4.11 -9.15 -3.14
C THR A 174 5.58 -9.09 -3.50
N LEU A 175 6.00 -8.19 -4.41
CA LEU A 175 7.43 -7.99 -4.72
C LEU A 175 8.26 -7.61 -3.49
N TYR A 176 7.74 -6.76 -2.62
CA TYR A 176 8.43 -6.37 -1.39
C TYR A 176 8.58 -7.54 -0.42
N PHE A 177 7.52 -8.32 -0.22
CA PHE A 177 7.57 -9.49 0.66
C PHE A 177 8.42 -10.63 0.09
N GLU A 178 8.49 -10.80 -1.23
CA GLU A 178 9.43 -11.71 -1.88
C GLU A 178 10.88 -11.31 -1.61
N ALA A 179 11.23 -10.02 -1.77
CA ALA A 179 12.56 -9.53 -1.41
C ALA A 179 12.90 -9.79 0.06
N LYS A 180 11.95 -9.56 0.97
CA LYS A 180 12.11 -9.89 2.40
C LYS A 180 12.34 -11.37 2.61
N ARG A 181 11.50 -12.24 2.04
CA ARG A 181 11.65 -13.69 2.16
C ARG A 181 13.02 -14.15 1.70
N ASP A 182 13.44 -13.71 0.52
CA ASP A 182 14.72 -14.10 -0.06
C ASP A 182 15.91 -13.54 0.72
N PHE A 183 15.75 -12.38 1.37
CA PHE A 183 16.71 -11.83 2.32
C PHE A 183 16.90 -12.75 3.53
N PHE A 184 15.81 -13.11 4.20
CA PHE A 184 15.88 -13.93 5.42
C PHE A 184 16.42 -15.33 5.14
N LEU A 185 15.96 -15.99 4.07
CA LEU A 185 16.50 -17.30 3.66
C LEU A 185 18.02 -17.27 3.44
N GLN A 186 18.52 -16.21 2.78
CA GLN A 186 19.95 -16.07 2.55
C GLN A 186 20.72 -15.70 3.81
N LYS A 187 20.16 -14.82 4.65
CA LYS A 187 20.74 -14.46 5.95
C LYS A 187 20.91 -15.71 6.82
N ASP A 188 19.89 -16.56 6.89
CA ASP A 188 19.91 -17.78 7.70
C ASP A 188 20.98 -18.76 7.18
N SER A 189 21.02 -18.98 5.87
CA SER A 189 22.02 -19.84 5.24
C SER A 189 23.46 -19.35 5.49
N LEU A 190 23.71 -18.05 5.33
CA LEU A 190 25.03 -17.46 5.61
C LEU A 190 25.37 -17.50 7.10
N SER A 191 24.38 -17.35 7.98
CA SER A 191 24.58 -17.41 9.43
C SER A 191 24.95 -18.81 9.88
N GLN A 192 24.29 -19.85 9.36
CA GLN A 192 24.65 -21.24 9.61
C GLN A 192 26.09 -21.54 9.16
N LEU A 193 26.47 -21.09 7.97
CA LEU A 193 27.84 -21.25 7.49
C LEU A 193 28.86 -20.48 8.35
N MET A 194 28.51 -19.26 8.78
CA MET A 194 29.33 -18.46 9.68
C MET A 194 29.57 -19.17 11.02
N TYR A 195 28.54 -19.74 11.64
CA TYR A 195 28.68 -20.49 12.88
C TYR A 195 29.57 -21.73 12.70
N SER A 196 29.45 -22.44 11.57
CA SER A 196 30.35 -23.57 11.29
C SER A 196 31.84 -23.18 11.20
N TYR A 197 32.14 -21.97 10.70
CA TYR A 197 33.52 -21.45 10.70
C TYR A 197 33.99 -21.02 12.09
N ILE A 198 33.09 -20.45 12.90
CA ILE A 198 33.38 -20.12 14.30
C ILE A 198 33.72 -21.39 15.09
N ASP A 199 32.92 -22.45 14.93
CA ASP A 199 33.15 -23.75 15.58
C ASP A 199 34.48 -24.38 15.14
N ALA A 200 34.87 -24.16 13.89
CA ALA A 200 36.16 -24.57 13.34
C ALA A 200 37.33 -23.62 13.69
N SER A 201 37.09 -22.57 14.50
CA SER A 201 38.04 -21.50 14.84
C SER A 201 38.60 -20.70 13.64
N ASP A 202 37.93 -20.73 12.49
CA ASP A 202 38.25 -19.90 11.31
C ASP A 202 37.54 -18.54 11.40
N ASN A 203 38.04 -17.70 12.30
CA ASN A 203 37.48 -16.36 12.56
C ASN A 203 37.56 -15.43 11.34
N GLN A 204 38.53 -15.64 10.43
CA GLN A 204 38.69 -14.80 9.25
C GLN A 204 37.52 -15.03 8.28
N ARG A 205 37.17 -16.29 7.99
CA ARG A 205 36.02 -16.58 7.12
C ARG A 205 34.70 -16.19 7.77
N ALA A 206 34.57 -16.40 9.08
CA ALA A 206 33.39 -15.94 9.82
C ALA A 206 33.19 -14.42 9.71
N ALA A 207 34.26 -13.63 9.84
CA ALA A 207 34.20 -12.17 9.69
C ALA A 207 33.76 -11.72 8.29
N VAL A 208 34.23 -12.41 7.23
CA VAL A 208 33.80 -12.14 5.85
C VAL A 208 32.29 -12.38 5.69
N LEU A 209 31.78 -13.50 6.20
CA LEU A 209 30.34 -13.79 6.13
C LEU A 209 29.52 -12.81 6.96
N HIS A 210 30.01 -12.41 8.13
CA HIS A 210 29.35 -11.38 8.94
C HIS A 210 29.17 -10.08 8.16
N GLN A 211 30.22 -9.62 7.45
CA GLN A 211 30.15 -8.43 6.61
C GLN A 211 29.19 -8.60 5.41
N GLN A 212 29.15 -9.79 4.82
CA GLN A 212 28.20 -10.10 3.74
C GLN A 212 26.76 -10.04 4.23
N ILE A 213 26.46 -10.63 5.40
CA ILE A 213 25.14 -10.59 6.02
C ILE A 213 24.74 -9.13 6.30
N ALA A 214 25.64 -8.34 6.88
CA ALA A 214 25.38 -6.94 7.24
C ALA A 214 25.02 -6.05 6.04
N THR A 215 25.46 -6.42 4.83
CA THR A 215 25.25 -5.64 3.60
C THR A 215 24.31 -6.31 2.60
N LEU A 216 23.76 -7.48 2.93
CA LEU A 216 22.95 -8.30 2.03
C LEU A 216 21.71 -7.54 1.52
N TRP A 217 21.05 -6.77 2.39
CA TRP A 217 19.89 -5.98 2.01
C TRP A 217 20.27 -4.90 0.99
N GLN A 218 21.27 -4.07 1.32
CA GLN A 218 21.69 -2.93 0.50
C GLN A 218 22.32 -3.36 -0.83
N ASN A 219 23.10 -4.45 -0.84
CA ASN A 219 23.89 -4.84 -2.01
C ASN A 219 23.15 -5.81 -2.95
N LYS A 220 22.14 -6.53 -2.46
CA LYS A 220 21.45 -7.56 -3.25
C LYS A 220 19.94 -7.34 -3.33
N MET A 221 19.28 -7.21 -2.19
CA MET A 221 17.80 -7.16 -2.14
C MET A 221 17.25 -5.84 -2.65
N PHE A 222 17.81 -4.73 -2.18
CA PHE A 222 17.37 -3.39 -2.58
C PHE A 222 17.59 -3.10 -4.07
N PRO A 223 18.75 -3.43 -4.69
CA PRO A 223 18.94 -3.28 -6.13
C PRO A 223 17.96 -4.14 -6.95
N TRP A 224 17.74 -5.39 -6.55
CA TRP A 224 16.76 -6.26 -7.21
C TRP A 224 15.35 -5.68 -7.13
N LEU A 225 14.91 -5.28 -5.94
CA LEU A 225 13.58 -4.67 -5.76
C LEU A 225 13.44 -3.39 -6.58
N THR A 226 14.49 -2.57 -6.62
CA THR A 226 14.52 -1.34 -7.42
C THR A 226 14.29 -1.66 -8.91
N GLN A 227 14.99 -2.66 -9.44
CA GLN A 227 14.83 -3.12 -10.81
C GLN A 227 13.40 -3.63 -11.09
N GLN A 228 12.82 -4.44 -10.20
CA GLN A 228 11.45 -4.95 -10.37
C GLN A 228 10.42 -3.82 -10.41
N GLN A 229 10.57 -2.83 -9.53
CA GLN A 229 9.72 -1.65 -9.49
C GLN A 229 9.88 -0.78 -10.76
N ASP A 230 11.08 -0.70 -11.35
CA ASP A 230 11.28 0.01 -12.62
C ASP A 230 10.57 -0.70 -13.78
N VAL A 231 10.65 -2.04 -13.81
CA VAL A 231 9.94 -2.89 -14.77
C VAL A 231 8.43 -2.70 -14.61
N PHE A 232 7.94 -2.70 -13.37
CA PHE A 232 6.52 -2.47 -13.05
C PHE A 232 6.02 -1.12 -13.60
N VAL A 233 6.74 -0.02 -13.32
CA VAL A 233 6.38 1.32 -13.81
C VAL A 233 6.36 1.35 -15.35
N SER A 234 7.32 0.69 -15.99
CA SER A 234 7.37 0.54 -17.44
C SER A 234 6.21 -0.28 -18.03
N ALA A 235 5.73 -1.31 -17.32
CA ALA A 235 4.65 -2.17 -17.75
C ALA A 235 3.25 -1.54 -17.56
N HIS A 236 3.11 -0.64 -16.58
CA HIS A 236 1.83 -0.03 -16.22
C HIS A 236 1.90 1.51 -16.18
N PRO A 237 2.36 2.19 -17.24
CA PRO A 237 2.64 3.63 -17.22
C PRO A 237 1.38 4.50 -17.08
N ASP A 238 0.18 3.92 -17.21
CA ASP A 238 -1.12 4.56 -17.04
C ASP A 238 -1.69 4.46 -15.62
N SER A 239 -1.12 3.61 -14.77
CA SER A 239 -1.65 3.35 -13.44
C SER A 239 -1.27 4.43 -12.42
N PRO A 240 -2.19 4.83 -11.52
CA PRO A 240 -1.84 5.60 -10.33
C PRO A 240 -0.86 4.90 -9.40
N ILE A 241 -0.79 3.56 -9.39
CA ILE A 241 0.19 2.83 -8.60
C ILE A 241 1.60 3.08 -9.13
N SER A 242 1.79 3.11 -10.45
CA SER A 242 3.09 3.47 -11.04
C SER A 242 3.52 4.89 -10.68
N ALA A 243 2.58 5.85 -10.65
CA ALA A 243 2.87 7.19 -10.16
C ALA A 243 3.24 7.19 -8.65
N TYR A 244 2.56 6.39 -7.83
CA TYR A 244 2.89 6.20 -6.42
C TYR A 244 4.29 5.61 -6.22
N VAL A 245 4.70 4.61 -7.00
CA VAL A 245 6.04 4.00 -6.91
C VAL A 245 7.13 5.06 -7.11
N VAL A 246 6.98 5.92 -8.12
CA VAL A 246 7.93 7.03 -8.34
C VAL A 246 7.86 8.04 -7.20
N TYR A 247 6.65 8.44 -6.80
CA TYR A 247 6.44 9.39 -5.71
C TYR A 247 7.03 8.92 -4.37
N ASN A 248 6.95 7.62 -4.08
CA ASN A 248 7.46 7.07 -2.83
C ASN A 248 8.99 7.15 -2.76
N ARG A 249 9.69 7.12 -3.90
CA ARG A 249 11.15 7.23 -4.01
C ARG A 249 11.67 8.67 -3.98
N VAL A 250 10.80 9.66 -4.16
CA VAL A 250 11.18 11.07 -4.20
C VAL A 250 10.88 11.71 -2.85
N PHE A 251 11.92 12.20 -2.18
CA PHE A 251 11.81 13.01 -0.95
C PHE A 251 12.32 14.43 -1.20
N ASN A 252 13.31 14.58 -2.08
CA ASN A 252 13.90 15.87 -2.42
C ASN A 252 14.14 16.01 -3.94
N MET A 253 14.73 17.15 -4.34
CA MET A 253 14.98 17.46 -5.74
C MET A 253 16.04 16.55 -6.38
N GLU A 254 17.06 16.13 -5.64
CA GLU A 254 18.09 15.22 -6.14
C GLU A 254 17.52 13.81 -6.39
N ASP A 255 16.63 13.34 -5.52
CA ASP A 255 15.88 12.10 -5.77
C ASP A 255 15.06 12.22 -7.05
N PHE A 256 14.35 13.35 -7.23
CA PHE A 256 13.56 13.56 -8.45
C PHE A 256 14.44 13.54 -9.71
N LYS A 257 15.62 14.18 -9.69
CA LYS A 257 16.57 14.10 -10.81
C LYS A 257 16.99 12.67 -11.09
N THR A 258 17.29 11.90 -10.04
CA THR A 258 17.66 10.48 -10.12
C THR A 258 16.55 9.64 -10.76
N TYR A 259 15.30 9.83 -10.34
CA TYR A 259 14.16 9.01 -10.76
C TYR A 259 13.33 9.64 -11.89
N ARG A 260 13.78 10.75 -12.48
CA ARG A 260 13.08 11.45 -13.56
C ARG A 260 12.79 10.54 -14.75
N TYR A 261 13.72 9.64 -15.07
CA TYR A 261 13.55 8.70 -16.18
C TYR A 261 12.32 7.78 -16.01
N LEU A 262 11.88 7.50 -14.77
CA LEU A 262 10.64 6.77 -14.50
C LEU A 262 9.42 7.68 -14.62
N TYR A 263 9.50 8.89 -14.06
CA TYR A 263 8.45 9.90 -14.21
C TYR A 263 8.16 10.20 -15.69
N ASP A 264 9.19 10.29 -16.52
CA ASP A 264 9.06 10.57 -17.95
C ASP A 264 8.33 9.45 -18.71
N LYS A 265 8.37 8.20 -18.23
CA LYS A 265 7.61 7.06 -18.77
C LYS A 265 6.11 7.11 -18.45
N LEU A 266 5.70 7.83 -17.40
CA LEU A 266 4.30 7.90 -17.00
C LEU A 266 3.46 8.62 -18.07
N THR A 267 2.30 8.06 -18.39
CA THR A 267 1.32 8.68 -19.29
C THR A 267 0.65 9.90 -18.63
N PRO A 268 -0.02 10.78 -19.41
CA PRO A 268 -0.76 11.90 -18.85
C PRO A 268 -1.80 11.50 -17.79
N SER A 269 -2.45 10.35 -17.93
CA SER A 269 -3.41 9.85 -16.94
C SER A 269 -2.76 9.63 -15.57
N ALA A 270 -1.60 8.97 -15.54
CA ALA A 270 -0.84 8.73 -14.32
C ALA A 270 -0.19 10.01 -13.75
N LYS A 271 0.17 10.98 -14.60
CA LYS A 271 0.68 12.29 -14.17
C LYS A 271 -0.40 13.19 -13.57
N ASN A 272 -1.65 13.04 -14.01
CA ASN A 272 -2.76 13.89 -13.58
C ASN A 272 -3.48 13.40 -12.32
N ASN A 273 -3.14 12.23 -11.77
CA ASN A 273 -3.64 11.81 -10.46
C ASN A 273 -2.90 12.54 -9.31
N HIS A 274 -3.29 12.25 -8.07
CA HIS A 274 -2.70 12.89 -6.88
C HIS A 274 -1.17 12.74 -6.82
N PHE A 275 -0.62 11.52 -6.94
CA PHE A 275 0.82 11.28 -6.87
C PHE A 275 1.59 11.94 -8.02
N GLY A 276 1.03 11.88 -9.23
CA GLY A 276 1.61 12.54 -10.39
C GLY A 276 1.68 14.06 -10.23
N GLN A 277 0.63 14.67 -9.67
CA GLN A 277 0.59 16.11 -9.40
C GLN A 277 1.64 16.55 -8.37
N GLU A 278 1.87 15.75 -7.32
CA GLU A 278 2.95 15.98 -6.36
C GLU A 278 4.33 15.93 -7.05
N LEU A 279 4.54 15.01 -8.00
CA LEU A 279 5.77 14.94 -8.79
C LEU A 279 5.91 16.10 -9.79
N MET A 280 4.81 16.60 -10.36
CA MET A 280 4.83 17.75 -11.27
C MET A 280 5.39 19.02 -10.63
N TYR A 281 5.27 19.16 -9.30
CA TYR A 281 5.91 20.27 -8.57
C TYR A 281 7.43 20.27 -8.78
N TYR A 282 8.08 19.11 -8.65
CA TYR A 282 9.52 18.98 -8.88
C TYR A 282 9.87 19.20 -10.36
N GLU A 283 9.06 18.69 -11.28
CA GLU A 283 9.24 18.91 -12.72
C GLU A 283 9.22 20.40 -13.08
N LYS A 284 8.28 21.18 -12.52
CA LYS A 284 8.18 22.63 -12.75
C LYS A 284 9.41 23.36 -12.20
N LYS A 285 9.87 23.00 -11.01
CA LYS A 285 11.05 23.61 -10.38
C LYS A 285 12.35 23.35 -11.15
N LEU A 286 12.48 22.22 -11.85
CA LEU A 286 13.64 21.96 -12.71
C LEU A 286 13.69 22.81 -13.99
N LYS A 287 12.54 23.37 -14.40
CA LYS A 287 12.43 24.19 -15.63
C LYS A 287 12.62 25.70 -15.38
N GLN A 288 12.79 26.10 -14.12
CA GLN A 288 13.08 27.46 -13.68
C GLN A 288 14.58 27.64 -13.49
#